data_AF-A0A2G2LNU5-F1
#
_entry.id   AF-A0A2G2LNU5-F1
#
_cell.length_a   1.000
_cell.length_b   1.000
_cell.length_c   1.000
_cell.angle_alpha   90.00
_cell.angle_beta   90.00
_cell.angle_gamma   90.00
#
_symmetry.space_group_name_H-M   'P 1'
#
loop_
_entity.id
_entity.type
_entity.pdbx_description
1 polymer ?
#
loop_
_entity_poly.entity_id
_entity_poly.type
_entity_poly.pdbx_seq_one_letter_code
_entity_poly.pdbx_strand_id
1 'polypeptide(L)'
;MASITIRNLDESVKAKLRIVAANHGHSMEEEARTILRNTLNAETISDKGLGQKIHQRFMLANVEMPELSKRSDLPRAAELDI
;
A
#
# COMPACT_ATOMS: atom_id res chain seq x y z
N MET A 1 -25.28 -13.14 -1.62
CA MET A 1 -25.08 -12.37 -0.37
C MET A 1 -24.41 -13.29 0.62
N ALA A 2 -23.18 -12.98 1.02
CA ALA A 2 -22.53 -13.66 2.13
C ALA A 2 -22.72 -12.80 3.37
N SER A 3 -23.24 -13.37 4.45
CA SER A 3 -23.35 -12.70 5.74
C SER A 3 -22.34 -13.30 6.72
N ILE A 4 -21.70 -12.43 7.50
CA ILE A 4 -20.78 -12.81 8.56
C ILE A 4 -21.32 -12.23 9.85
N THR A 5 -21.43 -13.06 10.90
CA THR A 5 -21.81 -12.61 12.24
C THR A 5 -20.62 -12.74 13.17
N ILE A 6 -20.15 -11.61 13.70
CA ILE A 6 -19.07 -11.57 14.68
C ILE A 6 -19.70 -11.54 16.07
N ARG A 7 -19.53 -12.63 16.85
CA ARG A 7 -20.00 -12.72 18.23
C ARG A 7 -18.93 -12.21 19.19
N ASN A 8 -19.34 -11.67 20.33
CA ASN A 8 -18.46 -11.17 21.38
C ASN A 8 -17.43 -10.14 20.87
N LEU A 9 -17.84 -9.25 19.96
CA LEU A 9 -16.99 -8.14 19.53
C LEU A 9 -16.79 -7.17 20.70
N ASP A 10 -15.54 -6.83 20.99
CA ASP A 10 -15.18 -5.85 22.01
C ASP A 10 -15.92 -4.52 21.75
N GLU A 11 -16.60 -4.00 22.78
CA GLU A 11 -17.40 -2.78 22.66
C GLU A 11 -16.52 -1.56 22.28
N SER A 12 -15.25 -1.55 22.70
CA SER A 12 -14.30 -0.51 22.29
C SER A 12 -14.01 -0.56 20.78
N VAL A 13 -13.92 -1.77 20.20
CA VAL A 13 -13.70 -1.96 18.76
C VAL A 13 -14.94 -1.55 17.98
N LYS A 14 -16.12 -1.94 18.46
CA LYS A 14 -17.40 -1.52 17.87
C LYS A 14 -17.59 0.00 17.92
N ALA A 15 -17.24 0.65 19.01
CA ALA A 15 -17.29 2.10 19.15
C ALA A 15 -16.33 2.80 18.16
N LYS A 16 -15.08 2.31 18.06
CA LYS A 16 -14.10 2.81 17.08
C LYS A 16 -14.59 2.63 15.65
N LEU A 17 -15.12 1.46 15.30
CA LEU A 17 -15.67 1.19 13.97
C LEU A 17 -16.78 2.18 13.61
N ARG A 18 -17.64 2.53 14.57
CA ARG A 18 -18.69 3.55 14.36
C ARG A 18 -18.10 4.93 14.07
N ILE A 19 -17.09 5.35 14.81
CA ILE A 19 -16.44 6.65 14.65
C ILE A 19 -15.75 6.72 13.28
N VAL A 20 -14.99 5.68 12.93
CA VAL A 20 -14.28 5.61 11.64
C VAL A 20 -15.28 5.63 10.48
N ALA A 21 -16.37 4.85 10.56
CA ALA A 21 -17.42 4.86 9.56
C ALA A 21 -18.06 6.25 9.38
N ALA A 22 -18.35 6.94 10.48
CA ALA A 22 -18.90 8.30 10.45
C ALA A 22 -17.89 9.29 9.81
N ASN A 23 -16.61 9.19 10.14
CA ASN A 23 -15.56 10.03 9.57
C ASN A 23 -15.39 9.82 8.06
N HIS A 24 -15.55 8.57 7.58
CA HIS A 24 -15.48 8.23 6.16
C HIS A 24 -16.81 8.42 5.41
N GLY A 25 -17.89 8.82 6.10
CA GLY A 25 -19.22 8.96 5.49
C GLY A 25 -19.83 7.61 5.05
N HIS A 26 -19.45 6.52 5.70
CA HIS A 26 -19.89 5.16 5.40
C HIS A 26 -20.84 4.63 6.47
N SER A 27 -21.66 3.64 6.09
CA SER A 27 -22.34 2.83 7.09
C SER A 27 -21.31 1.97 7.84
N MET A 28 -21.65 1.57 9.06
CA MET A 28 -20.80 0.67 9.84
C MET A 28 -20.51 -0.65 9.09
N GLU A 29 -21.48 -1.14 8.32
CA GLU A 29 -21.34 -2.35 7.50
C GLU A 29 -20.35 -2.12 6.34
N GLU A 30 -20.47 -1.01 5.62
CA GLU A 30 -19.55 -0.73 4.51
C GLU A 30 -18.13 -0.49 5.00
N GLU A 31 -17.97 0.19 6.14
CA GLU A 31 -16.65 0.37 6.76
C GLU A 31 -16.03 -0.98 7.15
N ALA A 32 -16.80 -1.86 7.80
CA ALA A 32 -16.35 -3.20 8.14
C ALA A 32 -15.93 -3.98 6.89
N ARG A 33 -16.72 -3.89 5.82
CA ARG A 33 -16.41 -4.55 4.55
C ARG A 33 -15.15 -3.97 3.90
N THR A 34 -14.97 -2.65 3.93
CA THR A 34 -13.79 -1.98 3.40
C THR A 34 -12.53 -2.37 4.16
N ILE A 35 -12.59 -2.43 5.50
CA ILE A 35 -11.48 -2.90 6.33
C ILE A 35 -11.13 -4.34 5.98
N LEU A 36 -12.12 -5.24 5.89
CA LEU A 36 -11.87 -6.64 5.52
C LEU A 36 -11.31 -6.78 4.11
N ARG A 37 -11.83 -6.04 3.13
CA ARG A 37 -11.27 -6.02 1.77
C ARG A 37 -9.83 -5.52 1.77
N ASN A 38 -9.55 -4.40 2.44
CA ASN A 38 -8.21 -3.82 2.44
C ASN A 38 -7.22 -4.74 3.15
N THR A 39 -7.58 -5.35 4.27
CA THR A 39 -6.70 -6.28 5.00
C THR A 39 -6.44 -7.56 4.23
N LEU A 40 -7.46 -8.17 3.63
CA LEU A 40 -7.32 -9.40 2.85
C LEU A 40 -6.65 -9.15 1.48
N ASN A 41 -6.86 -7.97 0.89
CA ASN A 41 -6.17 -7.58 -0.35
C ASN A 41 -4.79 -6.98 -0.09
N ALA A 42 -4.46 -6.55 1.13
CA ALA A 42 -3.11 -6.08 1.46
C ALA A 42 -2.07 -7.20 1.39
N GLU A 43 -2.46 -8.47 1.56
CA GLU A 43 -1.58 -9.60 1.24
C GLU A 43 -1.26 -9.69 -0.27
N THR A 44 -2.12 -9.18 -1.15
CA THR A 44 -1.85 -9.07 -2.60
C THR A 44 -1.20 -7.76 -2.99
N ILE A 45 -1.41 -6.68 -2.22
CA ILE A 45 -0.59 -5.48 -2.27
C ILE A 45 0.64 -5.72 -1.42
N SER A 46 1.42 -6.74 -1.81
CA SER A 46 2.81 -6.82 -1.37
C SER A 46 3.42 -5.45 -1.60
N ASP A 47 3.82 -4.86 -0.50
CA ASP A 47 4.74 -3.77 -0.28
C ASP A 47 6.07 -4.04 -1.00
N LYS A 48 6.01 -4.20 -2.33
CA LYS A 48 7.20 -4.31 -3.16
C LYS A 48 7.77 -2.92 -3.17
N GLY A 49 8.70 -2.67 -2.25
CA GLY A 49 9.57 -1.51 -2.28
C GLY A 49 10.13 -1.35 -3.70
N LEU A 50 10.50 -0.12 -4.06
CA LEU A 50 10.91 0.23 -5.43
C LEU A 50 11.88 -0.80 -6.05
N GLY A 51 12.84 -1.31 -5.27
CA GLY A 51 13.78 -2.35 -5.69
C GLY A 51 13.13 -3.67 -6.11
N GLN A 52 12.11 -4.15 -5.42
CA GLN A 52 11.44 -5.41 -5.76
C GLN A 52 10.54 -5.25 -7.00
N LYS A 53 9.99 -4.05 -7.22
CA LYS A 53 9.30 -3.69 -8.47
C LYS A 53 10.27 -3.65 -9.65
N ILE A 54 11.46 -3.06 -9.46
CA ILE A 54 12.52 -3.05 -10.46
C ILE A 54 12.93 -4.48 -10.78
N HIS A 55 13.27 -5.27 -9.77
CA HIS A 55 13.69 -6.67 -9.95
C HIS A 55 12.67 -7.49 -10.73
N GLN A 56 11.39 -7.44 -10.35
CA GLN A 56 10.33 -8.17 -11.05
C GLN A 56 10.18 -7.76 -12.52
N ARG A 57 10.37 -6.48 -12.85
CA ARG A 57 10.33 -6.00 -14.25
C ARG A 57 11.45 -6.58 -15.09
N PHE A 58 12.63 -6.76 -14.49
CA PHE A 58 13.81 -7.25 -15.21
C PHE A 58 14.03 -8.76 -15.11
N MET A 59 13.28 -9.49 -14.27
CA MET A 59 13.42 -10.96 -14.15
C MET A 59 13.18 -11.72 -15.47
N LEU A 60 12.27 -11.23 -16.31
CA LEU A 60 11.95 -11.85 -17.62
C LEU A 60 12.65 -11.16 -18.78
N ALA A 61 13.32 -10.05 -18.52
CA ALA A 61 14.01 -9.28 -19.54
C ALA A 61 15.45 -9.80 -19.58
N ASN A 62 15.82 -10.52 -20.64
CA ASN A 62 17.21 -10.94 -20.87
C ASN A 62 18.04 -9.75 -21.37
N VAL A 63 18.10 -8.70 -20.54
CA VAL A 63 18.72 -7.42 -20.85
C VAL A 63 20.11 -7.41 -20.25
N GLU A 64 21.11 -7.25 -21.10
CA GLU A 64 22.45 -6.95 -20.64
C GLU A 64 22.51 -5.48 -20.21
N MET A 65 23.14 -5.24 -19.06
CA MET A 65 23.33 -3.88 -18.58
C MET A 65 24.29 -3.16 -19.52
N PRO A 66 23.91 -2.01 -20.12
CA PRO A 66 24.80 -1.29 -21.01
C PRO A 66 26.03 -0.79 -20.24
N GLU A 67 27.15 -0.66 -20.93
CA GLU A 67 28.34 -0.04 -20.36
C GLU A 67 27.99 1.40 -19.95
N LEU A 68 28.03 1.65 -18.64
CA LEU A 68 27.76 2.98 -18.11
C LEU A 68 28.94 3.87 -18.45
N SER A 69 28.66 5.03 -19.06
CA SER A 69 29.67 6.05 -19.25
C SER A 69 30.29 6.45 -17.91
N LYS A 70 31.62 6.62 -17.89
CA LYS A 70 32.32 7.15 -16.71
C LYS A 70 31.69 8.49 -16.36
N ARG A 71 31.23 8.63 -15.11
CA ARG A 71 30.77 9.92 -14.58
C ARG A 71 31.96 10.87 -14.57
N SER A 72 32.01 11.80 -15.51
CA SER A 72 33.06 12.82 -15.65
C SER A 72 32.79 14.06 -14.83
N ASP A 73 31.52 14.31 -14.51
CA ASP A 73 31.08 15.58 -13.97
C ASP A 73 31.05 15.56 -12.45
N LEU A 74 31.43 16.68 -11.85
CA LEU A 74 31.26 16.89 -10.42
C LEU A 74 29.77 16.87 -10.06
N PRO A 75 29.39 16.41 -8.86
CA PRO A 75 28.01 16.46 -8.40
C PRO A 75 27.46 17.89 -8.53
N ARG A 76 26.31 18.05 -9.19
CA ARG A 76 25.63 19.36 -9.22
C ARG A 76 25.13 19.68 -7.82
N ALA A 77 25.39 20.89 -7.35
CA ALA A 77 24.78 21.39 -6.12
C ALA A 77 23.25 21.41 -6.27
N ALA A 78 22.52 21.04 -5.22
CA ALA A 78 21.08 21.17 -5.22
C ALA A 78 20.72 22.67 -5.16
N GLU A 79 19.96 23.15 -6.13
CA GLU A 79 19.34 24.47 -6.06
C GLU A 79 18.12 24.34 -5.13
N LEU A 80 18.30 24.77 -3.90
CA LEU A 80 17.24 24.85 -2.91
C LEU A 80 16.82 26.32 -2.86
N ASP A 81 15.63 26.62 -3.35
CA ASP A 81 15.00 27.94 -3.21
C ASP A 81 14.46 28.03 -1.77
N ILE A 82 15.11 28.85 -0.92
CA ILE A 82 14.74 29.06 0.48
C ILE A 82 14.39 30.53 0.69
#